data_AF-A0AA47MU04-F1
#
_entry.id   AF-A0AA47MU04-F1
#
_cell.length_a   1.000
_cell.length_b   1.000
_cell.length_c   1.000
_cell.angle_alpha   90.00
_cell.angle_beta   90.00
_cell.angle_gamma   90.00
#
_symmetry.space_group_name_H-M   'P 1'
#
loop_
_entity.id
_entity.type
_entity.pdbx_description
1 polymer ?
#
loop_
_entity_poly.entity_id
_entity_poly.type
_entity_poly.pdbx_seq_one_letter_code
_entity_poly.pdbx_strand_id
1 'polypeptide(L)'
;MALQKKSTPWSVEEVQTFLSLVAEERIQRELDGTTRNEKIYQEIAQLMATHGYHRTLQQCRDKLKKMKSVQCDLSILPSCA
;
A
#
# COMPACT_ATOMS: atom_id res chain seq x y z
N MET A 1 30.31 2.06 -0.90
CA MET A 1 29.50 1.58 -2.05
C MET A 1 28.05 1.93 -1.76
N ALA A 2 27.48 2.90 -2.48
CA ALA A 2 26.10 3.29 -2.30
C ALA A 2 25.20 2.13 -2.73
N LEU A 3 24.41 1.58 -1.79
CA LEU A 3 23.35 0.62 -2.09
C LEU A 3 22.31 1.36 -2.93
N GLN A 4 22.49 1.30 -4.23
CA GLN A 4 21.57 1.81 -5.22
C GLN A 4 20.25 1.07 -5.01
N LYS A 5 19.31 1.74 -4.34
CA LYS A 5 17.98 1.24 -4.03
C LYS A 5 17.27 1.09 -5.37
N LYS A 6 17.38 -0.11 -5.96
CA LYS A 6 16.72 -0.49 -7.20
C LYS A 6 15.22 -0.50 -6.88
N SER A 7 14.55 0.63 -7.02
CA SER A 7 13.09 0.67 -6.99
C SER A 7 12.63 -0.07 -8.24
N THR A 8 12.39 -1.37 -8.11
CA THR A 8 11.70 -2.15 -9.13
C THR A 8 10.43 -1.38 -9.48
N PRO A 9 10.24 -0.97 -10.75
CA PRO A 9 9.05 -0.27 -11.16
C PRO A 9 7.84 -1.11 -10.75
N TRP A 10 6.84 -0.49 -10.15
CA TRP A 10 5.62 -1.20 -9.81
C TRP A 10 4.88 -1.48 -11.12
N SER A 11 4.68 -2.76 -11.45
CA SER A 11 3.90 -3.15 -12.62
C SER A 11 2.41 -2.82 -12.40
N VAL A 12 1.64 -2.66 -13.46
CA VAL A 12 0.20 -2.36 -13.36
C VAL A 12 -0.53 -3.42 -12.54
N GLU A 13 -0.24 -4.70 -12.79
CA GLU A 13 -0.82 -5.84 -12.04
C GLU A 13 -0.44 -5.80 -10.55
N GLU A 14 0.81 -5.43 -10.24
CA GLU A 14 1.31 -5.30 -8.87
C GLU A 14 0.62 -4.12 -8.16
N VAL A 15 0.44 -2.99 -8.85
CA VAL A 15 -0.30 -1.83 -8.31
C VAL A 15 -1.78 -2.17 -8.12
N GLN A 16 -2.42 -2.87 -9.05
CA GLN A 16 -3.82 -3.28 -8.91
C GLN A 16 -4.02 -4.24 -7.74
N THR A 17 -3.13 -5.22 -7.59
CA THR A 17 -3.15 -6.15 -6.44
C THR A 17 -2.97 -5.36 -5.14
N PHE A 18 -1.97 -4.47 -5.08
CA PHE A 18 -1.74 -3.61 -3.93
C PHE A 18 -2.95 -2.74 -3.59
N LEU A 19 -3.55 -2.10 -4.60
CA LEU A 19 -4.76 -1.27 -4.46
C LEU A 19 -5.92 -2.10 -3.94
N SER A 20 -6.14 -3.31 -4.45
CA SER A 20 -7.21 -4.19 -3.98
C SER A 20 -7.05 -4.54 -2.50
N LEU A 21 -5.81 -4.81 -2.06
CA LEU A 21 -5.50 -5.06 -0.66
C LEU A 21 -5.72 -3.82 0.21
N VAL A 22 -5.21 -2.65 -0.21
CA VAL A 22 -5.38 -1.42 0.58
C VAL A 22 -6.79 -0.83 0.52
N ALA A 23 -7.60 -1.25 -0.45
CA ALA A 23 -9.00 -0.88 -0.59
C ALA A 23 -9.93 -1.70 0.32
N GLU A 24 -9.44 -2.78 0.94
CA GLU A 24 -10.24 -3.55 1.89
C GLU A 24 -10.65 -2.70 3.09
N GLU A 25 -11.96 -2.65 3.38
CA GLU A 25 -12.54 -1.83 4.44
C GLU A 25 -11.84 -2.04 5.80
N ARG A 26 -11.47 -3.29 6.11
CA ARG A 26 -10.69 -3.64 7.31
C ARG A 26 -9.35 -2.90 7.35
N ILE A 27 -8.61 -2.90 6.24
CA ILE A 27 -7.33 -2.21 6.13
C ILE A 27 -7.53 -0.70 6.23
N GLN A 28 -8.59 -0.15 5.64
CA GLN A 28 -8.84 1.29 5.67
C GLN A 28 -9.20 1.79 7.06
N ARG A 29 -10.07 1.06 7.78
CA ARG A 29 -10.44 1.35 9.16
C ARG A 29 -9.23 1.30 10.09
N GLU A 30 -8.37 0.30 9.93
CA GLU A 30 -7.13 0.19 10.70
C GLU A 30 -6.12 1.29 10.32
N LEU A 31 -6.11 1.72 9.05
CA LEU A 31 -5.29 2.82 8.59
C LEU A 31 -5.75 4.18 9.12
N ASP A 32 -7.05 4.34 9.38
CA ASP A 32 -7.69 5.56 9.89
C ASP A 32 -7.62 5.65 11.42
N GLY A 33 -7.84 4.53 12.11
CA GLY A 33 -8.01 4.48 13.56
C GLY A 33 -6.72 4.42 14.40
N THR A 34 -5.53 4.25 13.80
CA THR A 34 -4.28 4.03 14.57
C THR A 34 -3.06 4.74 13.98
N THR A 35 -2.17 5.23 14.84
CA THR A 35 -0.88 5.83 14.45
C THR A 35 0.23 4.80 14.23
N ARG A 36 -0.01 3.53 14.60
CA ARG A 36 0.90 2.38 14.50
C ARG A 36 0.46 1.34 13.47
N ASN A 37 0.32 1.78 12.22
CA ASN A 37 -0.18 0.93 11.11
C ASN A 37 0.87 -0.02 10.54
N GLU A 38 2.01 -0.18 11.22
CA GLU A 38 3.11 -1.01 10.76
C GLU A 38 2.68 -2.47 10.53
N LYS A 39 1.84 -3.00 11.42
CA LYS A 39 1.26 -4.35 11.29
C LYS A 39 0.43 -4.51 10.01
N ILE A 40 -0.36 -3.49 9.66
CA ILE A 40 -1.18 -3.49 8.45
C ILE A 40 -0.28 -3.46 7.20
N TYR A 41 0.76 -2.64 7.20
CA TYR A 41 1.71 -2.62 6.09
C TYR A 41 2.51 -3.93 5.98
N GLN A 42 2.77 -4.62 7.10
CA GLN A 42 3.36 -5.96 7.09
C GLN A 42 2.38 -7.01 6.53
N GLU A 43 1.09 -6.94 6.90
CA GLU A 43 0.06 -7.83 6.36
C GLU A 43 -0.07 -7.64 4.84
N ILE A 44 -0.15 -6.41 4.35
CA ILE A 44 -0.17 -6.11 2.90
C ILE A 44 1.09 -6.63 2.21
N ALA A 45 2.27 -6.46 2.83
CA ALA A 45 3.52 -6.98 2.29
C ALA A 45 3.55 -8.51 2.20
N GLN A 46 2.97 -9.21 3.19
CA GLN A 46 2.82 -10.66 3.17
C GLN A 46 1.83 -11.12 2.10
N LEU A 47 0.68 -10.46 1.98
CA LEU A 47 -0.31 -10.75 0.95
C LEU A 47 0.29 -10.56 -0.45
N MET A 48 0.97 -9.45 -0.67
CA MET A 48 1.75 -9.21 -1.89
C MET A 48 2.76 -10.34 -2.15
N ALA A 49 3.48 -10.80 -1.13
CA ALA A 49 4.44 -11.89 -1.28
C ALA A 49 3.75 -13.21 -1.67
N THR A 50 2.55 -13.50 -1.16
CA THR A 50 1.73 -14.64 -1.57
C THR A 50 1.34 -14.57 -3.06
N HIS A 51 1.14 -13.36 -3.60
CA HIS A 51 0.92 -13.13 -5.02
C HIS A 51 2.21 -13.18 -5.87
N GLY A 52 3.38 -13.41 -5.25
CA GLY A 52 4.69 -13.44 -5.91
C GLY A 52 5.42 -12.09 -5.93
N TYR A 53 4.87 -11.06 -5.28
CA TYR A 53 5.44 -9.71 -5.23
C TYR A 53 6.10 -9.43 -3.87
N HIS A 54 7.42 -9.54 -3.81
CA HIS A 54 8.16 -9.32 -2.58
C HIS A 54 8.40 -7.82 -2.36
N ARG A 55 7.49 -7.14 -1.65
CA ARG A 55 7.65 -5.74 -1.24
C ARG A 55 7.73 -5.61 0.27
N THR A 56 8.54 -4.66 0.72
CA THR A 56 8.68 -4.34 2.15
C THR A 56 7.59 -3.38 2.62
N LEU A 57 7.27 -3.43 3.92
CA LEU A 57 6.30 -2.52 4.54
C LEU A 57 6.62 -1.04 4.24
N GLN A 58 7.91 -0.68 4.19
CA GLN A 58 8.35 0.68 3.89
C GLN A 58 8.04 1.06 2.44
N GLN A 59 8.26 0.17 1.48
CA GLN A 59 7.89 0.39 0.08
C GLN A 59 6.38 0.55 -0.09
N CYS A 60 5.59 -0.26 0.62
CA CYS A 60 4.13 -0.15 0.65
C CYS A 60 3.68 1.20 1.23
N ARG A 61 4.31 1.67 2.32
CA ARG A 61 4.04 2.98 2.93
C ARG A 61 4.34 4.14 2.00
N ASP A 62 5.54 4.16 1.41
CA ASP A 62 5.94 5.20 0.46
C ASP A 62 5.04 5.21 -0.78
N LYS A 63 4.69 4.02 -1.29
CA LYS A 63 3.77 3.88 -2.42
C LYS A 63 2.38 4.38 -2.07
N LEU A 64 1.82 3.97 -0.93
CA LEU A 64 0.51 4.44 -0.48
C LEU A 64 0.49 5.94 -0.22
N LYS A 65 1.56 6.51 0.37
CA LYS A 65 1.69 7.96 0.58
C LYS A 65 1.71 8.70 -0.77
N LYS A 66 2.47 8.19 -1.74
CA LYS A 66 2.55 8.77 -3.08
C LYS A 66 1.24 8.61 -3.86
N MET A 67 0.55 7.49 -3.71
CA MET A 67 -0.75 7.28 -4.33
C MET A 67 -1.86 8.07 -3.64
N LYS A 68 -1.87 8.22 -2.31
CA LYS A 68 -2.81 9.10 -1.59
C LYS A 68 -2.75 10.54 -2.10
N SER A 69 -1.56 11.04 -2.44
CA SER A 69 -1.41 12.37 -3.06
C SER A 69 -2.11 12.50 -4.42
N VAL A 70 -2.29 11.39 -5.14
CA VAL A 70 -3.03 11.33 -6.42
C VAL A 70 -4.50 10.96 -6.17
N GLN A 71 -4.78 10.15 -5.14
CA GLN A 71 -6.11 9.71 -4.71
C GLN A 71 -6.97 10.86 -4.17
N CYS A 72 -6.36 11.95 -3.68
CA CYS A 72 -7.11 13.17 -3.35
C CYS A 72 -7.85 13.79 -4.55
N ASP A 73 -7.48 13.42 -5.79
CA ASP A 73 -8.20 13.85 -7.01
C ASP A 73 -9.31 12.87 -7.43
N LEU A 74 -9.33 11.63 -6.91
CA LEU A 74 -10.31 10.62 -7.32
C LEU A 74 -10.89 9.83 -6.13
N SER A 75 -12.12 10.19 -5.81
CA SER A 75 -13.10 9.62 -4.89
C SER A 75 -13.31 8.09 -5.00
N ILE A 76 -12.31 7.28 -4.65
CA ILE A 76 -12.48 5.84 -4.36
C ILE A 76 -11.90 5.66 -2.96
N LEU A 77 -12.72 5.25 -1.99
CA LEU A 77 -12.78 5.87 -0.66
C LEU A 77 -14.23 6.00 -0.17
N PRO A 78 -15.07 4.94 -0.09
CA PRO A 78 -16.37 5.08 0.55
C PRO A 78 -16.18 5.09 2.07
N SER A 79 -15.76 6.22 2.63
CA SER A 79 -16.25 6.67 3.93
C SER A 79 -15.77 8.09 4.20
N CYS A 80 -16.65 9.06 4.01
CA CYS A 80 -17.10 9.94 5.09
C CYS A 80 -18.56 10.25 4.79
N ALA A 81 -19.38 10.33 5.83
CA ALA A 81 -20.79 10.72 5.77
C ALA A 81 -21.06 11.98 4.94
#